data_AF-A0A2G4HQU6-F1
#
_entry.id   AF-A0A2G4HQU6-F1
#
_cell.length_a   1.000
_cell.length_b   1.000
_cell.length_c   1.000
_cell.angle_alpha   90.00
_cell.angle_beta   90.00
_cell.angle_gamma   90.00
#
_symmetry.space_group_name_H-M   'P 1'
#
loop_
_entity.id
_entity.type
_entity.pdbx_description
1 polymer ?
#
loop_
_entity_poly.entity_id
_entity_poly.type
_entity_poly.pdbx_seq_one_letter_code
_entity_poly.pdbx_strand_id
1 'polypeptide(L)'
;MAPSSANGVPDRDSEGTSFESCPGIPAPEAQTLGSGESPAGESLSTDQLLERLAADRLWLLQQIDGGHWSDLRLDLAALERELGQVLEQASQRVKGS
;
A
#
# COMPACT_ATOMS: atom_id res chain seq x y z
N MET A 1 -39.50 -18.65 -40.19
CA MET A 1 -39.85 -18.19 -38.83
C MET A 1 -38.93 -17.01 -38.50
N ALA A 2 -39.46 -15.80 -38.41
CA ALA A 2 -38.71 -14.61 -38.00
C ALA A 2 -38.94 -14.36 -36.50
N PRO A 3 -37.95 -13.88 -35.73
CA PRO A 3 -38.19 -13.46 -34.35
C PRO A 3 -38.73 -12.03 -34.31
N SER A 4 -39.94 -11.86 -33.77
CA SER A 4 -40.53 -10.57 -33.46
C SER A 4 -40.07 -10.06 -32.10
N SER A 5 -39.74 -8.77 -32.09
CA SER A 5 -39.35 -7.89 -30.99
C SER A 5 -40.16 -7.99 -29.70
N ALA A 6 -39.47 -7.82 -28.57
CA ALA A 6 -39.92 -6.95 -27.47
C ALA A 6 -38.75 -6.70 -26.51
N ASN A 7 -38.00 -5.63 -26.73
CA ASN A 7 -37.05 -5.10 -25.74
C ASN A 7 -37.88 -4.23 -24.78
N GLY A 8 -38.07 -4.72 -23.56
CA GLY A 8 -38.80 -4.02 -22.50
C GLY A 8 -38.01 -2.80 -22.01
N VAL A 9 -38.72 -1.69 -21.84
CA VAL A 9 -38.25 -0.44 -21.25
C VAL A 9 -37.67 -0.68 -19.84
N PRO A 10 -36.53 -0.08 -19.46
CA PRO A 10 -36.12 -0.06 -18.06
C PRO A 10 -36.91 1.01 -17.32
N ASP A 11 -37.65 0.57 -16.30
CA ASP A 11 -38.17 1.45 -15.27
C ASP A 11 -36.99 1.99 -14.45
N ARG A 12 -36.86 3.32 -14.39
CA ARG A 12 -35.86 4.02 -13.59
C ARG A 12 -36.57 4.85 -12.55
N ASP A 13 -37.20 4.17 -11.59
CA ASP A 13 -37.60 4.77 -10.34
C ASP A 13 -36.42 5.52 -9.73
N SER A 14 -36.60 6.83 -9.76
CA SER A 14 -35.71 7.85 -9.23
C SER A 14 -36.15 8.12 -7.81
N GLU A 15 -35.45 7.55 -6.82
CA GLU A 15 -35.75 7.82 -5.43
C GLU A 15 -34.51 8.35 -4.71
N GLY A 16 -34.54 9.64 -4.42
CA GLY A 16 -34.09 10.17 -3.14
C GLY A 16 -32.58 10.24 -2.89
N THR A 17 -31.90 11.14 -3.57
CA THR A 17 -30.75 11.84 -2.98
C THR A 17 -31.25 12.60 -1.74
N SER A 18 -31.16 11.95 -0.57
CA SER A 18 -31.31 12.59 0.73
C SER A 18 -29.93 12.71 1.36
N PHE A 19 -29.06 13.54 0.77
CA PHE A 19 -27.86 14.01 1.43
C PHE A 19 -28.29 15.12 2.39
N GLU A 20 -28.71 14.71 3.58
CA GLU A 20 -29.00 15.65 4.66
C GLU A 20 -27.74 16.46 4.93
N SER A 21 -27.87 17.75 4.72
CA SER A 21 -26.84 18.74 4.93
C SER A 21 -26.61 18.89 6.43
N CYS A 22 -25.46 18.44 6.92
CA CYS A 22 -24.93 18.83 8.23
C CYS A 22 -23.87 19.93 8.03
N PRO A 23 -24.23 21.23 8.10
CA PRO A 23 -23.24 22.29 8.19
C PRO A 23 -22.81 22.43 9.65
N GLY A 24 -21.63 21.93 10.02
CA GLY A 24 -21.10 22.21 11.35
C GLY A 24 -20.06 21.27 11.92
N ILE A 25 -18.98 20.96 11.18
CA ILE A 25 -17.74 20.54 11.83
C ILE A 25 -16.65 21.58 11.51
N PRO A 26 -16.21 22.39 12.49
CA PRO A 26 -15.01 23.20 12.32
C PRO A 26 -13.80 22.26 12.18
N ALA A 27 -12.95 22.58 11.22
CA ALA A 27 -11.74 21.84 10.90
C ALA A 27 -10.93 21.47 12.16
N PRO A 28 -10.56 20.19 12.35
CA PRO A 28 -9.27 19.89 12.92
C PRO A 28 -8.25 20.12 11.80
N GLU A 29 -7.37 21.08 12.05
CA GLU A 29 -6.10 21.27 11.38
C GLU A 29 -5.26 20.00 11.56
N ALA A 30 -5.60 18.94 10.82
CA ALA A 30 -4.73 17.78 10.68
C ALA A 30 -3.66 18.15 9.67
N GLN A 31 -2.77 19.02 10.11
CA GLN A 31 -1.39 19.02 9.65
C GLN A 31 -0.82 17.65 10.01
N THR A 32 -1.04 16.66 9.16
CA THR A 32 -0.13 15.55 9.03
C THR A 32 0.42 15.61 7.64
N LEU A 33 1.55 16.32 7.56
CA LEU A 33 2.60 16.07 6.61
C LEU A 33 2.92 14.57 6.63
N GLY A 34 2.13 13.78 5.92
CA GLY A 34 2.61 12.55 5.32
C GLY A 34 3.36 12.95 4.06
N SER A 35 4.49 13.66 4.21
CA SER A 35 5.53 13.57 3.21
C SER A 35 5.82 12.08 3.09
N GLY A 36 5.25 11.46 2.07
CA GLY A 36 5.98 10.47 1.30
C GLY A 36 7.20 11.18 0.73
N GLU A 37 8.16 11.50 1.60
CA GLU A 37 9.53 11.76 1.22
C GLU A 37 9.99 10.43 0.66
N SER A 38 9.76 10.25 -0.64
CA SER A 38 10.50 9.32 -1.44
C SER A 38 11.77 10.08 -1.79
N PRO A 39 12.90 9.87 -1.11
CA PRO A 39 14.18 10.44 -1.52
C PRO A 39 14.65 9.67 -2.76
N ALA A 40 13.93 9.84 -3.87
CA ALA A 40 14.34 9.35 -5.17
C ALA A 40 15.37 10.34 -5.73
N GLY A 41 16.63 10.24 -5.28
CA GLY A 41 17.72 10.95 -5.93
C GLY A 41 18.98 11.21 -5.11
N GLU A 42 18.95 11.02 -3.78
CA GLU A 42 20.15 11.18 -2.97
C GLU A 42 20.94 9.87 -2.94
N SER A 43 22.24 9.95 -3.19
CA SER A 43 23.17 8.84 -2.99
C SER A 43 23.19 8.49 -1.50
N LEU A 44 22.25 7.65 -1.07
CA LEU A 44 22.14 7.19 0.30
C LEU A 44 23.44 6.50 0.69
N SER A 45 23.96 6.85 1.86
CA SER A 45 25.07 6.10 2.45
C SER A 45 24.65 4.65 2.65
N THR A 46 25.62 3.73 2.61
CA THR A 46 25.35 2.30 2.79
C THR A 46 24.53 2.03 4.06
N ASP A 47 24.82 2.72 5.16
CA ASP A 47 24.04 2.63 6.40
C ASP A 47 22.57 3.05 6.23
N GLN A 48 22.31 4.17 5.55
CA GLN A 48 20.94 4.62 5.28
C GLN A 48 20.19 3.66 4.35
N LEU A 49 20.89 3.06 3.38
CA LEU A 49 20.30 2.05 2.51
C LEU A 49 19.89 0.81 3.31
N LEU A 50 20.74 0.38 4.25
CA LEU A 50 20.43 -0.75 5.15
C LEU A 50 19.23 -0.45 6.05
N GLU A 51 19.16 0.75 6.62
CA GLU A 51 18.00 1.16 7.41
C GLU A 51 16.72 1.17 6.59
N ARG A 52 16.77 1.67 5.35
CA ARG A 52 15.60 1.68 4.47
C ARG A 52 15.14 0.27 4.10
N LEU A 53 16.08 -0.60 3.72
CA LEU A 53 15.79 -2.01 3.44
C LEU A 53 15.24 -2.75 4.66
N ALA A 54 15.71 -2.42 5.87
CA ALA A 54 15.16 -2.98 7.11
C ALA A 54 13.72 -2.51 7.38
N ALA A 55 13.41 -1.24 7.10
CA ALA A 55 12.06 -0.71 7.18
C ALA A 55 11.13 -1.36 6.13
N ASP A 56 11.59 -1.52 4.89
CA ASP A 56 10.84 -2.17 3.81
C ASP A 56 10.54 -3.64 4.14
N ARG A 57 11.50 -4.36 4.76
CA ARG A 57 11.30 -5.72 5.27
C ARG A 57 10.18 -5.79 6.32
N LEU A 58 10.17 -4.86 7.28
CA LEU A 58 9.14 -4.81 8.32
C LEU A 58 7.76 -4.51 7.73
N TRP A 59 7.71 -3.59 6.76
CA TRP A 59 6.48 -3.28 6.05
C TRP A 59 5.95 -4.50 5.29
N LEU A 60 6.82 -5.26 4.61
CA LEU A 60 6.43 -6.48 3.90
C LEU A 60 5.78 -7.51 4.85
N LEU A 61 6.38 -7.74 6.02
CA LEU A 61 5.84 -8.63 7.05
C LEU A 61 4.45 -8.19 7.51
N GLN A 62 4.26 -6.89 7.77
CA GLN A 62 2.99 -6.36 8.23
C GLN A 62 1.87 -6.52 7.19
N GLN A 63 2.19 -6.38 5.91
CA GLN A 63 1.23 -6.62 4.83
C GLN A 63 0.89 -8.10 4.67
N ILE A 64 1.89 -8.98 4.78
CA ILE A 64 1.70 -10.44 4.76
C ILE A 64 0.81 -10.85 5.94
N ASP A 65 1.03 -10.31 7.13
CA ASP A 65 0.24 -10.60 8.33
C ASP A 65 -1.18 -10.03 8.24
N GLY A 66 -1.34 -8.86 7.60
CA GLY A 66 -2.64 -8.27 7.26
C GLY A 66 -3.46 -9.07 6.24
N GLY A 67 -2.91 -10.16 5.70
CA GLY A 67 -3.59 -11.03 4.73
C GLY A 67 -3.62 -10.45 3.31
N HIS A 68 -2.92 -9.34 3.07
CA HIS A 68 -2.72 -8.82 1.72
C HIS A 68 -1.89 -9.80 0.90
N TRP A 69 -2.11 -9.81 -0.41
CA TRP A 69 -1.39 -10.65 -1.39
C TRP A 69 -1.41 -12.14 -1.04
N SER A 70 -2.60 -12.67 -0.75
CA SER A 70 -2.81 -14.07 -0.34
C SER A 70 -2.16 -15.07 -1.30
N ASP A 71 -2.24 -14.81 -2.62
CA ASP A 71 -1.64 -15.63 -3.68
C ASP A 71 -0.11 -15.57 -3.72
N LEU A 72 0.52 -14.53 -3.17
CA LEU A 72 1.97 -14.30 -3.18
C LEU A 72 2.60 -14.42 -1.79
N ARG A 73 1.86 -14.83 -0.74
CA ARG A 73 2.40 -14.88 0.64
C ARG A 73 3.66 -15.73 0.75
N LEU A 74 3.73 -16.84 0.02
CA LEU A 74 4.91 -17.71 0.02
C LEU A 74 6.11 -17.05 -0.64
N ASP A 75 5.91 -16.41 -1.81
CA ASP A 75 6.97 -15.71 -2.52
C ASP A 75 7.45 -14.49 -1.75
N LEU A 76 6.54 -13.75 -1.11
CA LEU A 76 6.86 -12.60 -0.26
C LEU A 76 7.58 -13.01 1.02
N ALA A 77 7.22 -14.14 1.63
CA ALA A 77 7.95 -14.69 2.77
C ALA A 77 9.36 -15.16 2.37
N ALA A 78 9.54 -15.71 1.16
CA ALA A 78 10.86 -16.03 0.64
C ALA A 78 11.70 -14.76 0.43
N LEU A 79 11.12 -13.73 -0.19
CA LEU A 79 11.74 -12.41 -0.37
C LEU A 79 12.14 -11.76 0.95
N GLU A 80 11.26 -11.77 1.95
CA GLU A 80 11.55 -11.27 3.30
C GLU A 80 12.78 -11.94 3.92
N ARG A 81 12.86 -13.27 3.79
CA ARG A 81 13.96 -14.08 4.31
C ARG A 81 15.27 -13.85 3.55
N GLU A 82 15.20 -13.64 2.23
CA GLU A 82 16.36 -13.25 1.41
C GLU A 82 16.84 -11.85 1.79
N LEU A 83 15.94 -10.89 1.97
CA LEU A 83 16.26 -9.54 2.44
C LEU A 83 16.94 -9.57 3.81
N GLY A 84 16.46 -10.42 4.73
CA GLY A 84 17.12 -10.62 6.03
C GLY A 84 18.58 -11.08 5.89
N GLN A 85 18.86 -12.04 5.01
CA GLN A 85 20.22 -12.54 4.77
C GLN A 85 21.12 -11.48 4.14
N VAL A 86 20.60 -10.69 3.19
CA VAL A 86 21.36 -9.61 2.53
C VAL A 86 21.68 -8.50 3.53
N LEU A 87 20.70 -8.07 4.35
CA LEU A 87 20.91 -7.08 5.41
C LEU A 87 21.97 -7.53 6.40
N GLU A 88 21.92 -8.78 6.84
CA GLU A 88 22.90 -9.34 7.78
C GLU A 88 24.31 -9.34 7.17
N GLN A 89 24.47 -9.84 5.94
CA GLN A 89 25.75 -9.85 5.24
C GLN A 89 26.30 -8.44 5.00
N ALA A 90 25.46 -7.51 4.57
CA ALA A 90 25.88 -6.14 4.32
C ALA A 90 26.26 -5.40 5.62
N SER A 91 25.52 -5.64 6.71
CA SER A 91 25.89 -5.09 8.03
C SER A 91 27.25 -5.59 8.52
N GLN A 92 27.59 -6.84 8.25
CA GLN A 92 28.91 -7.41 8.58
C GLN A 92 30.03 -6.75 7.77
N ARG A 93 29.78 -6.45 6.49
CA ARG A 93 30.76 -5.76 5.63
C ARG A 93 30.99 -4.31 6.06
N VAL A 94 29.93 -3.61 6.46
CA VAL A 94 30.04 -2.23 6.97
C VAL A 94 30.77 -2.19 8.31
N LYS A 95 30.48 -3.13 9.23
CA LYS A 95 31.17 -3.22 10.54
C LYS A 95 32.62 -3.72 10.46
N GLY A 96 32.96 -4.46 9.41
CA GLY A 96 34.31 -4.99 9.19
C GLY A 96 35.22 -4.10 8.35
N SER A 97 34.74 -2.93 7.91
CA SER A 97 35.52 -1.89 7.21
C SER A 97 36.02 -0.84 8.21
#